data_AF-A0A9J7GLG2-F1
#
_entry.id   AF-A0A9J7GLG2-F1
#
_cell.length_a   1.000
_cell.length_b   1.000
_cell.length_c   1.000
_cell.angle_alpha   90.00
_cell.angle_beta   90.00
_cell.angle_gamma   90.00
#
_symmetry.space_group_name_H-M   'P 1'
#
loop_
_entity.id
_entity.type
_entity.pdbx_description
1 polymer ?
#
loop_
_entity_poly.entity_id
_entity_poly.type
_entity_poly.pdbx_seq_one_letter_code
_entity_poly.pdbx_strand_id
1 'polypeptide(L)'
;MKKYSDWSRGDKHYGRSGYSSREPHTSYRYQKSQTREEVLTPALKEHAISSSPMAMAVDFKTHVDQACRAAEEFVNIYYETMDKRRHAIIRLYLDKATLIWNGNVVTGLEALAHFFEMLPSSEFQINMLDCQPVHEQATQSQTTVLVVTSGAVKFDGNKQHFFNQNFLLTAHSTPTSTVWKIASDCFRFQDWANI
;
A
#
# COMPACT_ATOMS: atom_id res chain seq x y z
N MET A 1 5.01 23.65 30.48
CA MET A 1 5.86 22.59 29.89
C MET A 1 5.09 21.27 30.03
N LYS A 2 4.30 20.89 29.02
CA LYS A 2 3.45 19.68 29.06
C LYS A 2 4.10 18.60 28.20
N LYS A 3 4.48 17.47 28.81
CA LYS A 3 4.91 16.26 28.11
C LYS A 3 3.67 15.53 27.59
N TYR A 4 3.58 15.33 26.28
CA TYR A 4 2.58 14.45 25.66
C TYR A 4 3.31 13.26 25.05
N SER A 5 3.32 12.16 25.79
CA SER A 5 3.80 10.84 25.36
C SER A 5 2.70 9.84 25.69
N ASP A 6 1.69 9.74 24.82
CA ASP A 6 0.75 8.61 24.85
C ASP A 6 -0.01 8.55 23.51
N TRP A 7 0.56 7.86 22.52
CA TRP A 7 -0.09 7.58 21.23
C TRP A 7 -0.43 6.09 21.07
N SER A 8 -0.26 5.28 22.14
CA SER A 8 -0.21 3.81 22.06
C SER A 8 -1.36 3.10 22.78
N ARG A 9 -2.43 3.78 23.23
CA ARG A 9 -3.47 3.14 24.06
C ARG A 9 -4.90 3.31 23.55
N GLY A 10 -5.39 2.27 22.88
CA GLY A 10 -6.80 2.10 22.52
C GLY A 10 -7.18 0.64 22.30
N ASP A 11 -7.15 -0.18 23.36
CA ASP A 11 -7.62 -1.57 23.33
C ASP A 11 -9.11 -1.65 23.69
N LYS A 12 -9.92 -2.26 22.81
CA LYS A 12 -11.29 -2.73 23.13
C LYS A 12 -11.38 -4.22 22.84
N HIS A 13 -11.48 -4.98 23.93
CA HIS A 13 -11.69 -6.42 23.97
C HIS A 13 -12.97 -6.86 23.23
N TYR A 14 -12.85 -7.89 22.38
CA TYR A 14 -13.96 -8.78 22.06
C TYR A 14 -13.56 -10.23 22.35
N GLY A 15 -14.41 -10.90 23.13
CA GLY A 15 -14.18 -12.20 23.74
C GLY A 15 -14.18 -13.37 22.76
N ARG A 16 -13.41 -14.39 23.14
CA ARG A 16 -13.19 -15.66 22.46
C ARG A 16 -14.27 -16.66 22.89
N SER A 17 -15.09 -17.14 21.96
CA SER A 17 -15.96 -18.32 22.18
C SER A 17 -15.43 -19.48 21.34
N GLY A 18 -15.08 -20.58 21.99
CA GLY A 18 -14.57 -21.79 21.36
C GLY A 18 -15.68 -22.70 20.86
N TYR A 19 -15.41 -23.44 19.78
CA TYR A 19 -16.13 -24.65 19.41
C TYR A 19 -15.13 -25.67 18.84
N SER A 20 -15.06 -26.82 19.49
CA SER A 20 -14.39 -28.04 19.04
C SER A 20 -15.37 -28.84 18.17
N SER A 21 -14.92 -29.42 17.06
CA SER A 21 -15.63 -30.53 16.40
C SER A 21 -14.70 -31.38 15.52
N ARG A 22 -14.88 -32.69 15.65
CA ARG A 22 -14.11 -33.82 15.11
C ARG A 22 -14.28 -33.98 13.59
N GLU A 23 -13.23 -34.45 12.92
CA GLU A 23 -13.29 -34.92 11.52
C GLU A 23 -13.94 -36.31 11.40
N PRO A 24 -14.76 -36.55 10.36
CA PRO A 24 -15.00 -37.87 9.85
C PRO A 24 -14.48 -38.01 8.41
N HIS A 25 -13.62 -39.01 8.19
CA HIS A 25 -13.24 -39.50 6.88
C HIS A 25 -14.45 -40.17 6.19
N THR A 26 -14.76 -39.77 4.96
CA THR A 26 -15.60 -40.56 4.04
C THR A 26 -15.00 -40.55 2.64
N SER A 27 -14.79 -41.76 2.12
CA SER A 27 -14.25 -42.06 0.79
C SER A 27 -15.29 -41.78 -0.30
N TYR A 28 -14.89 -41.08 -1.35
CA TYR A 28 -15.75 -40.82 -2.51
C TYR A 28 -15.47 -41.85 -3.61
N ARG A 29 -16.48 -42.69 -3.87
CA ARG A 29 -16.56 -43.63 -5.00
C ARG A 29 -17.16 -42.89 -6.19
N TYR A 30 -16.43 -42.82 -7.30
CA TYR A 30 -16.92 -42.23 -8.55
C TYR A 30 -18.06 -43.07 -9.13
N GLN A 31 -19.22 -42.43 -9.35
CA GLN A 31 -20.35 -43.04 -10.06
C GLN A 31 -20.83 -42.05 -11.13
N LYS A 32 -20.62 -42.43 -12.39
CA LYS A 32 -21.00 -41.68 -13.59
C LYS A 32 -22.46 -41.96 -13.92
N SER A 33 -23.30 -40.92 -14.03
CA SER A 33 -24.62 -41.02 -14.66
C SER A 33 -25.03 -39.69 -15.31
N GLN A 34 -25.77 -39.81 -16.40
CA GLN A 34 -25.94 -38.91 -17.54
C GLN A 34 -27.03 -37.82 -17.36
N THR A 35 -26.88 -36.79 -18.21
CA THR A 35 -27.90 -35.91 -18.84
C THR A 35 -28.68 -34.93 -17.96
N ARG A 36 -28.42 -33.63 -18.17
CA ARG A 36 -29.35 -32.53 -17.92
C ARG A 36 -29.19 -31.46 -19.02
N GLU A 37 -30.33 -31.02 -19.53
CA GLU A 37 -30.53 -30.19 -20.73
C GLU A 37 -29.81 -28.82 -20.70
N GLU A 38 -29.33 -28.39 -21.87
CA GLU A 38 -28.75 -27.08 -22.13
C GLU A 38 -29.81 -25.97 -22.00
N VAL A 39 -29.65 -25.10 -21.01
CA VAL A 39 -30.31 -23.79 -20.98
C VAL A 39 -29.31 -22.78 -21.55
N LEU A 40 -29.54 -22.33 -22.78
CA LEU A 40 -28.74 -21.33 -23.48
C LEU A 40 -28.84 -19.97 -22.78
N THR A 41 -27.86 -19.62 -21.96
CA THR A 41 -27.57 -18.23 -21.58
C THR A 41 -26.89 -17.51 -22.76
N PRO A 42 -27.30 -16.28 -23.14
CA PRO A 42 -26.63 -15.54 -24.19
C PRO A 42 -25.19 -15.21 -23.76
N ALA A 43 -24.22 -15.56 -24.60
CA ALA A 43 -22.81 -15.29 -24.36
C ALA A 43 -22.57 -13.78 -24.17
N LEU A 44 -22.01 -13.40 -23.02
CA LEU A 44 -21.30 -12.14 -22.88
C LEU A 44 -20.17 -12.14 -23.91
N LYS A 45 -20.11 -11.09 -24.74
CA LYS A 45 -18.99 -10.88 -25.66
C LYS A 45 -17.72 -10.70 -24.83
N GLU A 46 -16.94 -11.76 -24.69
CA GLU A 46 -15.53 -11.63 -24.38
C GLU A 46 -14.90 -10.81 -25.51
N HIS A 47 -14.51 -9.58 -25.19
CA HIS A 47 -13.49 -8.90 -25.98
C HIS A 47 -12.17 -9.65 -25.74
N ALA A 48 -11.99 -10.76 -26.44
CA ALA A 48 -10.72 -11.44 -26.56
C ALA A 48 -9.78 -10.49 -27.31
N ILE A 49 -9.03 -9.69 -26.56
CA ILE A 49 -7.82 -9.07 -27.07
C ILE A 49 -6.86 -10.24 -27.32
N SER A 50 -6.83 -10.71 -28.57
CA SER A 50 -5.91 -11.73 -29.05
C SER A 50 -4.49 -11.15 -29.15
N SER A 51 -3.93 -10.75 -28.01
CA SER A 51 -2.53 -10.39 -27.89
C SER A 51 -1.70 -11.66 -27.71
N SER A 52 -0.68 -11.84 -28.55
CA SER A 52 0.26 -12.95 -28.43
C SER A 52 0.87 -12.97 -27.01
N PRO A 53 1.12 -14.16 -26.41
CA PRO A 53 1.76 -14.27 -25.09
C PRO A 53 3.06 -13.46 -24.96
N MET A 54 3.80 -13.34 -26.07
CA MET A 54 5.02 -12.54 -26.10
C MET A 54 4.76 -11.03 -26.04
N ALA A 55 3.69 -10.54 -26.67
CA ALA A 55 3.29 -9.13 -26.58
C ALA A 55 2.82 -8.78 -25.17
N MET A 56 2.08 -9.68 -24.51
CA MET A 56 1.67 -9.53 -23.11
C MET A 56 2.86 -9.51 -22.15
N ALA A 57 3.86 -10.37 -22.38
CA ALA A 57 5.08 -10.39 -21.56
C ALA A 57 5.91 -9.10 -21.72
N VAL A 58 5.99 -8.54 -22.93
CA VAL A 58 6.69 -7.27 -23.20
C VAL A 58 5.95 -6.10 -22.53
N ASP A 59 4.62 -6.10 -22.55
CA ASP A 59 3.80 -5.08 -21.90
C ASP A 59 3.91 -5.16 -20.36
N PHE A 60 3.84 -6.36 -19.79
CA PHE A 60 4.05 -6.57 -18.36
C PHE A 60 5.44 -6.14 -17.90
N LYS A 61 6.49 -6.52 -18.62
CA LYS A 61 7.86 -6.09 -18.29
C LYS A 61 7.98 -4.56 -18.29
N THR A 62 7.32 -3.89 -19.23
CA THR A 62 7.33 -2.42 -19.31
C THR A 62 6.72 -1.79 -18.05
N HIS A 63 5.61 -2.32 -17.55
CA HIS A 63 5.00 -1.88 -16.29
C HIS A 63 5.91 -2.12 -15.08
N VAL A 64 6.61 -3.25 -15.04
CA VAL A 64 7.60 -3.54 -13.98
C VAL A 64 8.76 -2.54 -14.03
N ASP A 65 9.37 -2.31 -15.21
CA ASP A 65 10.47 -1.36 -15.37
C ASP A 65 10.05 0.09 -15.03
N GLN A 66 8.79 0.46 -15.31
CA GLN A 66 8.23 1.75 -14.91
C GLN A 66 8.02 1.83 -13.39
N ALA A 67 7.53 0.76 -12.76
CA ALA A 67 7.34 0.69 -11.32
C ALA A 67 8.67 0.86 -10.56
N CYS A 68 9.73 0.18 -10.99
CA CYS A 68 11.06 0.31 -10.37
C CYS A 68 11.58 1.74 -10.43
N ARG A 69 11.57 2.36 -11.61
CA ARG A 69 12.01 3.76 -11.78
C ARG A 69 11.20 4.73 -10.92
N ALA A 70 9.88 4.58 -10.94
CA ALA A 70 8.98 5.41 -10.16
C ALA A 70 9.25 5.27 -8.65
N ALA A 71 9.45 4.04 -8.16
CA ALA A 71 9.69 3.76 -6.75
C ALA A 71 11.03 4.31 -6.27
N GLU A 72 12.11 4.12 -7.04
CA GLU A 72 13.45 4.63 -6.71
C GLU A 72 13.47 6.16 -6.63
N GLU A 73 12.91 6.84 -7.64
CA GLU A 73 12.81 8.30 -7.65
C GLU A 73 11.92 8.81 -6.50
N PHE A 74 10.75 8.18 -6.31
CA PHE A 74 9.80 8.57 -5.28
C PHE A 74 10.39 8.46 -3.88
N VAL A 75 11.05 7.35 -3.53
CA VAL A 75 11.59 7.11 -2.18
C VAL A 75 12.65 8.15 -1.84
N ASN A 76 13.53 8.46 -2.79
CA ASN A 76 14.54 9.52 -2.61
C ASN A 76 13.88 10.87 -2.34
N ILE A 77 12.88 11.25 -3.15
CA ILE A 77 12.16 12.52 -3.00
C ILE A 77 11.39 12.55 -1.68
N TYR A 78 10.69 11.48 -1.33
CA TYR A 78 9.82 11.40 -0.16
C TYR A 78 10.62 11.57 1.12
N TYR A 79 11.64 10.73 1.36
CA TYR A 79 12.40 10.76 2.60
C TYR A 79 13.31 11.99 2.70
N GLU A 80 13.87 12.48 1.58
CA GLU A 80 14.58 13.77 1.61
C GLU A 80 13.65 14.94 1.96
N THR A 81 12.42 14.92 1.43
CA THR A 81 11.42 15.95 1.74
C THR A 81 10.95 15.83 3.19
N MET A 82 10.74 14.61 3.68
CA MET A 82 10.39 14.36 5.09
C MET A 82 11.46 14.90 6.04
N ASP A 83 12.74 14.66 5.76
CA ASP A 83 13.81 15.10 6.66
C ASP A 83 14.11 16.59 6.54
N LYS A 84 14.24 17.11 5.32
CA LYS A 84 14.79 18.47 5.09
C LYS A 84 13.73 19.53 4.77
N ARG A 85 12.56 19.13 4.26
CA ARG A 85 11.54 20.04 3.69
C ARG A 85 10.11 19.62 4.09
N ARG A 86 9.90 19.30 5.37
CA ARG A 86 8.62 18.79 5.94
C ARG A 86 7.37 19.50 5.41
N HIS A 87 7.40 20.84 5.38
CA HIS A 87 6.30 21.69 4.89
C HIS A 87 5.87 21.42 3.43
N ALA A 88 6.76 20.86 2.60
CA ALA A 88 6.49 20.53 1.21
C ALA A 88 5.95 19.11 1.00
N ILE A 89 5.98 18.25 2.04
CA ILE A 89 5.65 16.82 1.90
C ILE A 89 4.21 16.59 1.43
N ILE A 90 3.29 17.46 1.83
CA ILE A 90 1.87 17.41 1.44
C ILE A 90 1.67 17.47 -0.07
N ARG A 91 2.62 18.04 -0.84
CA ARG A 91 2.54 18.13 -2.30
C ARG A 91 2.68 16.77 -2.99
N LEU A 92 3.23 15.79 -2.28
CA LEU A 92 3.38 14.41 -2.75
C LEU A 92 2.09 13.60 -2.61
N TYR A 93 1.13 14.07 -1.81
CA TYR A 93 -0.13 13.38 -1.58
C TYR A 93 -1.23 13.83 -2.54
N LEU A 94 -2.21 12.95 -2.76
CA LEU A 94 -3.49 13.29 -3.37
C LEU A 94 -4.42 13.99 -2.39
N ASP A 95 -5.37 14.75 -2.93
CA ASP A 95 -6.35 15.53 -2.15
C ASP A 95 -7.11 14.70 -1.12
N LYS A 96 -7.43 13.45 -1.48
CA LYS A 96 -8.15 12.46 -0.66
C LYS A 96 -7.25 11.34 -0.13
N ALA A 97 -5.95 11.55 -0.10
CA ALA A 97 -5.02 10.52 0.37
C ALA A 97 -5.26 10.17 1.85
N THR A 98 -4.93 8.93 2.21
CA THR A 98 -5.01 8.44 3.59
C THR A 98 -3.64 7.98 4.07
N LEU A 99 -3.26 8.42 5.27
CA LEU A 99 -2.12 7.94 6.03
C LEU A 99 -2.61 7.11 7.21
N ILE A 100 -2.00 5.94 7.43
CA ILE A 100 -2.15 5.14 8.64
C ILE A 100 -0.81 5.13 9.37
N TRP A 101 -0.70 5.90 10.45
CA TRP A 101 0.54 6.01 11.23
C TRP A 101 0.42 5.23 12.53
N ASN A 102 1.12 4.09 12.62
CA ASN A 102 1.04 3.16 13.75
C ASN A 102 -0.39 2.74 14.13
N GLY A 103 -1.31 2.74 13.15
CA GLY A 103 -2.73 2.43 13.34
C GLY A 103 -3.65 3.65 13.48
N ASN A 104 -3.10 4.87 13.61
CA ASN A 104 -3.88 6.10 13.62
C ASN A 104 -4.14 6.57 12.19
N VAL A 105 -5.41 6.78 11.84
CA VAL A 105 -5.82 7.18 10.48
C VAL A 105 -5.84 8.71 10.37
N VAL A 106 -5.25 9.24 9.30
CA VAL A 106 -5.25 10.66 8.92
C VAL A 106 -5.66 10.74 7.45
N THR A 107 -6.70 11.51 7.14
CA THR A 107 -7.27 11.55 5.79
C THR A 107 -7.41 12.98 5.30
N GLY A 108 -6.99 13.23 4.06
CA GLY A 108 -7.08 14.53 3.40
C GLY A 108 -5.89 15.45 3.68
N LEU A 109 -5.60 16.34 2.74
CA LEU A 109 -4.38 17.17 2.76
C LEU A 109 -4.26 18.08 3.99
N GLU A 110 -5.36 18.66 4.46
CA GLU A 110 -5.35 19.54 5.64
C GLU A 110 -4.92 18.79 6.91
N ALA A 111 -5.52 17.61 7.14
CA ALA A 111 -5.18 16.78 8.29
C ALA A 111 -3.76 16.22 8.18
N LEU A 112 -3.31 15.86 6.97
CA LEU A 112 -1.94 15.44 6.70
C LEU A 112 -0.94 16.56 6.97
N ALA A 113 -1.22 17.79 6.53
CA ALA A 113 -0.36 18.95 6.76
C ALA A 113 -0.14 19.17 8.26
N HIS A 114 -1.23 19.24 9.01
CA HIS A 114 -1.18 19.39 10.46
C HIS A 114 -0.45 18.22 11.14
N PHE A 115 -0.69 16.98 10.69
CA PHE A 115 -0.01 15.80 11.22
C PHE A 115 1.51 15.87 11.03
N PHE A 116 1.98 16.17 9.82
CA PHE A 116 3.42 16.26 9.53
C PHE A 116 4.11 17.44 10.22
N GLU A 117 3.41 18.56 10.44
CA GLU A 117 3.93 19.69 11.21
C GLU A 117 4.13 19.36 12.69
N MET A 118 3.28 18.49 13.26
CA MET A 118 3.40 18.05 14.65
C MET A 118 4.49 17.01 14.88
N LEU A 119 4.95 16.32 13.84
CA LEU A 119 6.01 15.32 13.97
C LEU A 119 7.36 15.99 14.28
N PRO A 120 8.16 15.42 15.20
CA PRO A 120 9.54 15.87 15.41
C PRO A 120 10.36 15.80 14.12
N SER A 121 11.47 16.53 14.08
CA SER A 121 12.46 16.36 13.01
C SER A 121 12.91 14.90 12.92
N SER A 122 13.07 14.39 11.70
CA SER A 122 13.44 13.01 11.42
C SER A 122 14.77 12.92 10.69
N GLU A 123 15.40 11.76 10.83
CA GLU A 123 16.50 11.29 9.99
C GLU A 123 16.18 9.84 9.58
N PHE A 124 15.80 9.65 8.32
CA PHE A 124 15.49 8.34 7.75
C PHE A 124 16.72 7.70 7.10
N GLN A 125 16.90 6.42 7.35
CA GLN A 125 17.87 5.56 6.67
C GLN A 125 17.12 4.39 6.05
N ILE A 126 17.06 4.36 4.72
CA ILE A 126 16.33 3.33 3.98
C ILE A 126 17.28 2.18 3.67
N ASN A 127 16.91 0.97 4.08
CA ASN A 127 17.72 -0.23 3.90
C ASN A 127 17.20 -1.11 2.77
N MET A 128 15.87 -1.18 2.62
CA MET A 128 15.22 -2.02 1.61
C MET A 128 14.14 -1.23 0.89
N LEU A 129 14.03 -1.52 -0.41
CA LEU A 129 13.01 -1.03 -1.31
C LEU A 129 12.52 -2.21 -2.16
N ASP A 130 11.21 -2.39 -2.23
CA ASP A 130 10.54 -3.27 -3.18
C ASP A 130 9.36 -2.53 -3.81
N CYS A 131 8.98 -2.92 -5.03
CA CYS A 131 7.82 -2.33 -5.68
C CYS A 131 7.15 -3.29 -6.68
N GLN A 132 5.84 -3.10 -6.87
CA GLN A 132 5.03 -3.94 -7.74
C GLN A 132 4.04 -3.06 -8.52
N PRO A 133 3.90 -3.25 -9.84
CA PRO A 133 2.80 -2.64 -10.58
C PRO A 133 1.48 -3.25 -10.10
N VAL A 134 0.48 -2.40 -9.85
CA VAL A 134 -0.84 -2.84 -9.40
C VAL A 134 -1.73 -3.12 -10.60
N HIS A 135 -2.43 -4.24 -10.58
CA HIS A 135 -3.33 -4.63 -11.66
C HIS A 135 -4.48 -3.62 -11.84
N GLU A 136 -4.79 -3.28 -13.08
CA GLU A 136 -5.76 -2.22 -13.44
C GLU A 136 -7.17 -2.41 -12.86
N GLN A 137 -7.59 -3.66 -12.68
CA GLN A 137 -8.89 -3.99 -12.08
C GLN A 137 -9.01 -3.52 -10.62
N ALA A 138 -7.90 -3.45 -9.89
CA ALA A 138 -7.89 -2.96 -8.51
C ALA A 138 -7.90 -1.42 -8.43
N THR A 139 -7.59 -0.73 -9.54
CA THR A 139 -7.32 0.71 -9.55
C THR A 139 -8.18 1.47 -10.54
N GLN A 140 -9.24 0.84 -11.07
CA GLN A 140 -10.16 1.45 -12.04
C GLN A 140 -9.41 2.01 -13.26
N SER A 141 -8.47 1.21 -13.80
CA SER A 141 -7.61 1.56 -14.94
C SER A 141 -6.62 2.71 -14.71
N GLN A 142 -6.39 3.10 -13.46
CA GLN A 142 -5.36 4.08 -13.12
C GLN A 142 -4.00 3.40 -12.91
N THR A 143 -2.96 3.86 -13.62
CA THR A 143 -1.58 3.35 -13.45
C THR A 143 -1.10 3.60 -12.02
N THR A 144 -0.82 2.52 -11.30
CA THR A 144 -0.56 2.54 -9.87
C THR A 144 0.59 1.60 -9.52
N VAL A 145 1.41 1.99 -8.55
CA VAL A 145 2.55 1.22 -8.07
C VAL A 145 2.44 1.06 -6.55
N LEU A 146 2.54 -0.17 -6.07
CA LEU A 146 2.75 -0.46 -4.65
C LEU A 146 4.26 -0.35 -4.39
N VAL A 147 4.63 0.47 -3.41
CA VAL A 147 6.02 0.61 -2.96
C VAL A 147 6.10 0.17 -1.50
N VAL A 148 7.08 -0.67 -1.17
CA VAL A 148 7.33 -1.14 0.19
C VAL A 148 8.76 -0.79 0.57
N THR A 149 8.92 -0.16 1.72
CA THR A 149 10.21 0.25 2.26
C THR A 149 10.39 -0.23 3.69
N SER A 150 11.64 -0.46 4.07
CA SER A 150 12.00 -0.66 5.46
C SER A 150 13.37 -0.06 5.74
N GLY A 151 13.57 0.29 7.01
CA GLY A 151 14.83 0.83 7.45
C GLY A 151 14.74 1.32 8.89
N ALA A 152 15.56 2.31 9.21
CA ALA A 152 15.59 2.94 10.51
C ALA A 152 15.24 4.42 10.41
N VAL A 153 14.58 4.94 11.44
CA VAL A 153 14.29 6.36 11.59
C VAL A 153 14.66 6.82 12.99
N LYS A 154 15.27 8.00 13.08
CA LYS A 154 15.51 8.68 14.34
C LYS A 154 14.70 9.98 14.34
N PHE A 155 13.75 10.07 15.27
CA PHE A 155 13.06 11.33 15.54
C PHE A 155 13.80 12.11 16.63
N ASP A 156 13.81 13.43 16.53
CA ASP A 156 14.44 14.28 17.52
C ASP A 156 13.87 14.01 18.93
N GLY A 157 14.75 13.97 19.92
CA GLY A 157 14.43 13.59 21.30
C GLY A 157 14.08 12.11 21.54
N ASN A 158 14.13 11.24 20.52
CA ASN A 158 13.79 9.83 20.63
C ASN A 158 14.98 8.90 20.29
N LYS A 159 14.87 7.63 20.69
CA LYS A 159 15.79 6.59 20.23
C LYS A 159 15.53 6.28 18.76
N GLN A 160 16.49 5.63 18.11
CA GLN A 160 16.30 5.12 16.75
C GLN A 160 15.33 3.94 16.78
N HIS A 161 14.44 3.86 15.80
CA HIS A 161 13.47 2.79 15.62
C HIS A 161 13.57 2.19 14.23
N PHE A 162 13.32 0.89 14.13
CA PHE A 162 13.10 0.25 12.83
C PHE A 162 11.64 0.42 12.42
N PHE A 163 11.40 0.59 11.13
CA PHE A 163 10.06 0.77 10.60
C PHE A 163 9.85 0.03 9.29
N ASN A 164 8.58 -0.17 8.98
CA ASN A 164 8.11 -0.56 7.66
C ASN A 164 7.11 0.49 7.19
N GLN A 165 7.21 0.88 5.93
CA GLN A 165 6.26 1.80 5.31
C GLN A 165 5.91 1.33 3.91
N ASN A 166 4.61 1.33 3.59
CA ASN A 166 4.13 1.04 2.25
C ASN A 166 3.31 2.20 1.70
N PHE A 167 3.44 2.42 0.40
CA PHE A 167 2.77 3.48 -0.33
C PHE A 167 2.04 2.89 -1.52
N LEU A 168 0.86 3.43 -1.80
CA LEU A 168 0.17 3.25 -3.06
C LEU A 168 0.32 4.54 -3.87
N LEU A 169 1.13 4.49 -4.92
CA LEU A 169 1.42 5.62 -5.79
C LEU A 169 0.53 5.58 -7.02
N THR A 170 0.02 6.74 -7.42
CA THR A 170 -0.82 6.90 -8.60
C THR A 170 -0.17 7.88 -9.57
N ALA A 171 -0.01 7.43 -10.82
CA ALA A 171 0.51 8.28 -11.88
C ALA A 171 -0.48 9.40 -12.22
N HIS A 172 0.01 10.61 -12.37
CA HIS A 172 -0.72 11.76 -12.89
C HIS A 172 0.03 12.29 -14.10
N SER A 173 -0.55 12.10 -15.28
CA SER A 173 0.01 12.63 -16.51
C SER A 173 -0.22 14.14 -16.56
N THR A 174 0.86 14.89 -16.62
CA THR A 174 0.87 16.30 -17.01
C THR A 174 1.29 16.39 -18.48
N PRO A 175 1.04 17.52 -19.17
CA PRO A 175 1.45 17.68 -20.57
C PRO A 175 2.95 17.48 -20.83
N THR A 176 3.79 17.63 -19.79
CA THR A 176 5.25 17.61 -19.89
C THR A 176 5.90 16.39 -19.24
N SER A 177 5.22 15.74 -18.28
CA SER A 177 5.79 14.65 -17.51
C SER A 177 4.73 13.84 -16.75
N THR A 178 5.11 12.65 -16.28
CA THR A 178 4.30 11.89 -15.32
C THR A 178 4.76 12.21 -13.92
N VAL A 179 3.84 12.60 -13.03
CA VAL A 179 4.12 12.82 -11.61
C VAL A 179 3.44 11.74 -10.80
N TRP A 180 4.16 11.13 -9.87
CA TRP A 180 3.60 10.11 -8.97
C TRP A 180 3.15 10.77 -7.67
N LYS A 181 1.91 10.49 -7.26
CA LYS A 181 1.33 10.99 -6.01
C LYS A 181 0.83 9.85 -5.13
N ILE A 182 0.86 10.07 -3.83
CA ILE A 182 0.47 9.09 -2.82
C ILE A 182 -1.05 9.09 -2.69
N ALA A 183 -1.67 7.95 -2.98
CA ALA A 183 -3.08 7.68 -2.69
C ALA A 183 -3.27 7.10 -1.28
N SER A 184 -2.36 6.22 -0.86
CA SER A 184 -2.38 5.59 0.46
C SER A 184 -0.96 5.48 1.00
N ASP A 185 -0.81 5.68 2.30
CA ASP A 185 0.44 5.57 3.05
C ASP A 185 0.17 4.82 4.36
N CYS A 186 0.99 3.84 4.68
CA CYS A 186 0.89 3.10 5.92
C CYS A 186 2.28 2.91 6.53
N PHE A 187 2.53 3.60 7.64
CA PHE A 187 3.76 3.60 8.41
C PHE A 187 3.57 2.84 9.72
N ARG A 188 4.52 1.98 10.08
CA ARG A 188 4.54 1.29 11.38
C ARG A 188 5.95 1.05 11.88
N PHE A 189 6.18 1.32 13.15
CA PHE A 189 7.39 0.88 13.85
C PHE A 189 7.36 -0.63 14.08
N GLN A 190 8.51 -1.29 13.93
CA GLN A 190 8.62 -2.72 14.21
C GLN A 190 8.48 -3.02 15.70
N ASP A 191 8.99 -2.12 16.55
CA ASP A 191 8.91 -2.21 18.00
C ASP A 191 7.75 -1.43 18.60
N TRP A 192 6.68 -1.15 17.83
CA TRP A 192 5.58 -0.26 18.22
C TRP A 192 4.94 -0.57 19.59
N ALA A 193 4.94 -1.83 20.03
CA ALA A 193 4.39 -2.23 21.32
C ALA A 193 5.26 -1.77 22.53
N ASN A 194 6.49 -1.32 22.28
CA ASN A 194 7.49 -0.91 23.28
C ASN A 194 7.85 0.59 23.16
N ILE A 195 6.99 1.39 22.52
CA ILE A 195 7.10 2.84 22.30
C ILE A 195 5.92 3.55 22.97
#